data_AF-A0A2P4XQ39-F1
#
_entry.id   AF-A0A2P4XQ39-F1
#
_cell.length_a   1.000
_cell.length_b   1.000
_cell.length_c   1.000
_cell.angle_alpha   90.00
_cell.angle_beta   90.00
_cell.angle_gamma   90.00
#
_symmetry.space_group_name_H-M   'P 1'
#
loop_
_entity.id
_entity.type
_entity.pdbx_description
1 polymer ?
#
loop_
_entity_poly.entity_id
_entity_poly.type
_entity_poly.pdbx_seq_one_letter_code
_entity_poly.pdbx_strand_id
1 'polypeptide(L)'
;MVSNADKFTCVAQYNTNMQGVDRLDQLRGQFSLADGHTFKKWYKKLGMAIVDVARVNAYMSRTLSIDLEKDRDPHRSFVAQLTEELISGN
;
A
#
# COMPACT_ATOMS: atom_id res chain seq x y z
N MET A 1 -9.66 -23.88 -31.55
CA MET A 1 -9.38 -22.44 -31.76
C MET A 1 -10.17 -21.67 -30.72
N VAL A 2 -9.53 -20.83 -29.91
CA VAL A 2 -10.21 -19.97 -28.92
C VAL A 2 -10.96 -18.87 -29.67
N SER A 3 -12.25 -18.66 -29.35
CA SER A 3 -13.09 -17.65 -30.00
C SER A 3 -12.52 -16.25 -29.77
N ASN A 4 -12.69 -15.32 -30.73
CA ASN A 4 -12.26 -13.93 -30.54
C ASN A 4 -12.97 -13.26 -29.35
N ALA A 5 -14.21 -13.67 -29.03
CA ALA A 5 -14.93 -13.20 -27.85
C ALA A 5 -14.20 -13.54 -26.54
N ASP A 6 -13.62 -14.75 -26.44
CA ASP A 6 -12.89 -15.19 -25.25
C ASP A 6 -11.57 -14.43 -25.06
N LYS A 7 -10.94 -14.01 -26.17
CA LYS A 7 -9.72 -13.16 -26.13
C LYS A 7 -10.02 -11.78 -25.54
N PHE A 8 -11.15 -11.17 -25.90
CA PHE A 8 -11.55 -9.87 -25.33
C PHE A 8 -11.87 -9.99 -23.83
N THR A 9 -12.52 -11.06 -23.39
CA THR A 9 -12.79 -11.32 -21.97
C THR A 9 -11.51 -11.50 -21.16
N CYS A 10 -10.54 -12.27 -21.68
CA CYS A 10 -9.25 -12.48 -21.04
C CYS A 10 -8.47 -11.16 -20.85
N VAL A 11 -8.39 -10.34 -21.91
CA VAL A 11 -7.71 -9.04 -21.85
C VAL A 11 -8.40 -8.09 -20.87
N ALA A 12 -9.74 -8.06 -20.82
CA ALA A 12 -10.48 -7.23 -19.88
C ALA A 12 -10.23 -7.63 -18.42
N GLN A 13 -10.23 -8.93 -18.13
CA GLN A 13 -9.92 -9.46 -16.79
C GLN A 13 -8.48 -9.15 -16.38
N TYR A 14 -7.53 -9.28 -17.30
CA TYR A 14 -6.13 -8.90 -17.04
C TYR A 14 -6.02 -7.41 -16.70
N ASN A 15 -6.54 -6.53 -17.55
CA ASN A 15 -6.45 -5.07 -17.35
C ASN A 15 -7.09 -4.61 -16.04
N THR A 16 -8.15 -5.31 -15.59
CA THR A 16 -8.83 -5.01 -14.33
C THR A 16 -7.99 -5.36 -13.10
N ASN A 17 -7.26 -6.50 -13.16
CA ASN A 17 -6.56 -7.06 -12.00
C ASN A 17 -5.04 -6.78 -11.99
N MET A 18 -4.44 -6.37 -13.11
CA MET A 18 -2.99 -6.16 -13.22
C MET A 18 -2.44 -5.02 -12.34
N GLN A 19 -3.31 -4.12 -11.88
CA GLN A 19 -2.94 -2.89 -11.18
C GLN A 19 -2.59 -3.10 -9.70
N GLY A 20 -2.58 -4.33 -9.19
CA GLY A 20 -2.34 -4.60 -7.76
C GLY A 20 -1.02 -4.01 -7.26
N VAL A 21 0.05 -4.18 -8.04
CA VAL A 21 1.39 -3.65 -7.69
C VAL A 21 1.40 -2.13 -7.75
N ASP A 22 0.87 -1.52 -8.81
CA ASP A 22 0.85 -0.06 -8.98
C ASP A 22 0.03 0.62 -7.88
N ARG A 23 -1.11 0.04 -7.48
CA ARG A 23 -1.94 0.57 -6.39
C ARG A 23 -1.20 0.51 -5.05
N LEU A 24 -0.50 -0.59 -4.77
CA LEU A 24 0.32 -0.71 -3.57
C LEU A 24 1.47 0.30 -3.58
N ASP A 25 2.10 0.51 -4.74
CA ASP A 25 3.18 1.49 -4.88
C ASP A 25 2.70 2.93 -4.68
N GLN A 26 1.53 3.28 -5.23
CA GLN A 26 0.89 4.59 -5.00
C GLN A 26 0.59 4.84 -3.53
N LEU A 27 0.02 3.85 -2.83
CA LEU A 27 -0.24 3.95 -1.39
C LEU A 27 1.06 4.06 -0.58
N ARG A 28 2.08 3.26 -0.94
CA ARG A 28 3.41 3.30 -0.32
C ARG A 28 4.03 4.69 -0.45
N GLY A 29 3.99 5.27 -1.65
CA GLY A 29 4.60 6.54 -1.99
C GLY A 29 4.08 7.73 -1.17
N GLN A 30 2.80 7.72 -0.75
CA GLN A 30 2.18 8.83 -0.01
C GLN A 30 2.91 9.16 1.31
N PHE A 31 3.48 8.15 1.97
CA PHE A 31 4.16 8.31 3.26
C PHE A 31 5.54 7.63 3.26
N SER A 32 6.16 7.38 2.10
CA SER A 32 7.39 6.58 1.95
C SER A 32 8.54 7.09 2.83
N LEU A 33 9.03 6.23 3.72
CA LEU A 33 10.21 6.46 4.54
C LEU A 33 11.50 6.20 3.74
N ALA A 34 11.46 5.24 2.81
CA ALA A 34 12.59 4.87 1.98
C ALA A 34 12.96 5.96 0.96
N ASP A 35 11.97 6.73 0.49
CA ASP A 35 12.18 7.78 -0.51
C ASP A 35 12.31 9.18 0.10
N GLY A 36 11.82 9.40 1.32
CA GLY A 36 11.94 10.68 2.02
C GLY A 36 13.36 11.02 2.49
N HIS A 37 14.29 10.06 2.52
CA HIS A 37 15.66 10.28 2.98
C HIS A 37 16.71 9.54 2.14
N THR A 38 17.78 10.23 1.74
CA THR A 38 18.91 9.63 1.03
C THR A 38 19.85 8.91 1.99
N PHE A 39 19.81 7.58 1.99
CA PHE A 39 20.71 6.75 2.79
C PHE A 39 22.03 6.45 2.06
N LYS A 40 23.16 6.69 2.71
CA LYS A 40 24.50 6.33 2.19
C LYS A 40 24.74 4.82 2.05
N LYS A 41 24.01 4.01 2.83
CA LYS A 41 24.16 2.55 2.86
C LYS A 41 22.88 1.89 2.35
N TRP A 42 22.96 1.11 1.28
CA TRP A 42 21.81 0.54 0.57
C TRP A 42 20.89 -0.28 1.48
N TYR A 43 21.46 -1.04 2.42
CA TYR A 43 20.69 -1.89 3.33
C TYR A 43 19.79 -1.11 4.29
N LYS A 44 20.13 0.15 4.60
CA LYS A 44 19.25 1.03 5.39
C LYS A 44 18.03 1.43 4.58
N LYS A 45 18.22 1.76 3.30
CA LYS A 45 17.11 2.04 2.39
C LYS A 45 16.19 0.81 2.25
N LEU A 46 16.77 -0.39 2.16
CA LEU A 46 16.01 -1.63 2.15
C LEU A 46 15.19 -1.83 3.44
N GLY A 47 15.81 -1.59 4.61
CA GLY A 47 15.10 -1.66 5.89
C GLY A 47 13.88 -0.73 5.94
N MET A 48 14.02 0.51 5.46
CA MET A 48 12.89 1.45 5.37
C MET A 48 11.83 0.99 4.38
N ALA A 49 12.23 0.44 3.24
CA ALA A 49 11.29 -0.08 2.24
C ALA A 49 10.44 -1.24 2.79
N ILE A 50 11.01 -2.08 3.66
CA ILE A 50 10.26 -3.14 4.35
C ILE A 50 9.22 -2.55 5.29
N VAL A 51 9.58 -1.51 6.06
CA VAL A 51 8.64 -0.79 6.94
C VAL A 51 7.51 -0.16 6.14
N ASP A 52 7.82 0.46 5.00
CA ASP A 52 6.83 1.06 4.11
C ASP A 52 5.81 0.02 3.59
N VAL A 53 6.28 -1.16 3.18
CA VAL A 53 5.40 -2.26 2.74
C VAL A 53 4.56 -2.79 3.91
N ALA A 54 5.16 -3.01 5.07
CA ALA A 54 4.46 -3.48 6.27
C ALA A 54 3.34 -2.51 6.69
N ARG A 55 3.61 -1.20 6.66
CA ARG A 55 2.62 -0.16 6.95
C ARG A 55 1.43 -0.21 6.00
N VAL A 56 1.67 -0.28 4.69
CA VAL A 56 0.59 -0.35 3.69
C VAL A 56 -0.24 -1.61 3.89
N ASN A 57 0.39 -2.76 4.17
CA ASN A 57 -0.32 -4.01 4.45
C ASN A 57 -1.18 -3.92 5.73
N ALA A 58 -0.68 -3.27 6.78
CA ALA A 58 -1.43 -3.04 8.01
C ALA A 58 -2.63 -2.12 7.76
N TYR A 59 -2.46 -1.05 6.98
CA TYR A 59 -3.55 -0.17 6.57
C TYR A 59 -4.63 -0.93 5.78
N MET A 60 -4.23 -1.71 4.77
CA MET A 60 -5.16 -2.54 3.98
C MET A 60 -5.88 -3.59 4.83
N SER A 61 -5.19 -4.18 5.81
CA SER A 61 -5.83 -5.13 6.74
C SER A 61 -6.89 -4.44 7.61
N ARG A 62 -6.60 -3.21 8.05
CA ARG A 62 -7.54 -2.39 8.81
C ARG A 62 -8.74 -1.97 7.96
N THR A 63 -8.54 -1.58 6.70
CA THR A 63 -9.63 -1.20 5.79
C THR A 63 -10.56 -2.38 5.49
N LEU A 64 -10.04 -3.61 5.49
CA LEU A 64 -10.84 -4.83 5.34
C LEU A 64 -11.60 -5.22 6.62
N SER A 65 -11.11 -4.80 7.80
CA SER A 65 -11.64 -5.21 9.10
C SER A 65 -12.57 -4.17 9.74
N ILE A 66 -12.42 -2.89 9.40
CA ILE A 66 -13.16 -1.76 9.96
C ILE A 66 -13.71 -0.93 8.81
N ASP A 67 -15.00 -0.62 8.87
CA ASP A 67 -15.65 0.24 7.89
C ASP A 67 -15.17 1.70 8.07
N LEU A 68 -14.28 2.16 7.20
CA LEU A 68 -13.58 3.45 7.29
C LEU A 68 -14.41 4.64 6.79
N GLU A 69 -15.72 4.46 6.53
CA GLU A 69 -16.58 5.44 5.82
C GLU A 69 -16.69 6.83 6.48
N LYS A 70 -16.19 7.01 7.71
CA LYS A 70 -16.32 8.27 8.46
C LYS A 70 -15.12 9.21 8.38
N ASP A 71 -14.02 8.82 7.75
CA ASP A 71 -12.81 9.68 7.71
C ASP A 71 -12.58 10.34 6.34
N ARG A 72 -12.22 11.62 6.37
CA ARG A 72 -11.86 12.42 5.18
C ARG A 72 -10.50 12.01 4.62
N ASP A 73 -9.59 11.54 5.48
CA ASP A 73 -8.26 11.06 5.09
C ASP A 73 -7.85 9.83 5.93
N PRO A 74 -8.44 8.65 5.63
CA PRO A 74 -8.29 7.46 6.45
C PRO A 74 -6.84 6.96 6.53
N HIS A 75 -6.05 7.16 5.47
CA HIS A 75 -4.66 6.71 5.45
C HIS A 75 -3.79 7.58 6.36
N ARG A 76 -3.95 8.92 6.32
CA ARG A 76 -3.23 9.81 7.23
C ARG A 76 -3.60 9.55 8.69
N SER A 77 -4.88 9.41 8.99
CA SER A 77 -5.34 9.12 10.35
C SER A 77 -4.81 7.79 10.86
N PHE A 78 -4.76 6.76 10.00
CA PHE A 78 -4.12 5.49 10.30
C PHE A 78 -2.65 5.67 10.68
N VAL A 79 -1.87 6.39 9.86
CA VAL A 79 -0.44 6.60 10.11
C VAL A 79 -0.22 7.38 11.42
N ALA A 80 -1.03 8.40 11.70
CA ALA A 80 -0.94 9.17 12.94
C ALA A 80 -1.17 8.30 14.18
N GLN A 81 -2.23 7.47 14.17
CA GLN A 81 -2.54 6.54 15.26
C GLN A 81 -1.45 5.49 15.44
N LEU A 82 -1.00 4.87 14.35
CA LEU A 82 0.10 3.91 14.38
C LEU A 82 1.37 4.52 14.98
N THR A 83 1.68 5.77 14.65
CA THR A 83 2.85 6.47 15.19
C THR A 83 2.70 6.72 16.69
N GLU A 84 1.50 7.10 17.14
CA GLU A 84 1.20 7.31 18.56
C GLU A 84 1.33 6.02 19.37
N GLU A 85 0.79 4.90 18.88
CA GLU A 85 0.91 3.58 19.49
C GLU A 85 2.38 3.13 19.59
N LEU A 86 3.15 3.28 18.51
CA LEU A 86 4.57 2.90 18.48
C LEU A 86 5.44 3.72 19.43
N ILE A 87 5.13 5.01 19.64
CA ILE A 87 5.89 5.89 20.54
C ILE A 87 5.47 5.69 21.99
N SER A 88 4.17 5.50 22.24
CA SER A 88 3.63 5.34 23.60
C SER A 88 3.89 3.94 24.19
N GLY A 89 4.07 2.93 23.34
CA GLY A 89 4.35 1.55 23.75
C GLY A 89 3.15 0.84 24.39
N ASN A 90 1.95 1.39 24.23
CA ASN A 90 0.67 0.80 24.66
C ASN A 90 -0.04 0.11 23.51
#